data_AF-A0A6L8GC00-F1
#
_entry.id   AF-A0A6L8GC00-F1
#
_cell.length_a   1.000
_cell.length_b   1.000
_cell.length_c   1.000
_cell.angle_alpha   90.00
_cell.angle_beta   90.00
_cell.angle_gamma   90.00
#
_symmetry.space_group_name_H-M   'P 1'
#
loop_
_entity.id
_entity.type
_entity.pdbx_description
1 polymer ?
#
loop_
_entity_poly.entity_id
_entity_poly.type
_entity_poly.pdbx_seq_one_letter_code
_entity_poly.pdbx_strand_id
1 'polypeptide(L)'
;MPLDNFQKDILRVIASNRDASSPFAGGSVIQRHGFRPSDAQDAFTAGDPDPVMRKDVEALKANGFDVSPGRAYDGFRECHVMKPMEGRAILQWTQALALEYFAPVEDSDFGYRLHFADLAANKALAAASRKRKRDFADLWLLDTHVMPLWRMACAASGKFPNESPLSLVDLMSFNMQLAMVQDDTPMILTRDVSEAAITGGLTKSMQEARETLGRLGAGFMDRLQVDGDGLPVTEPKVMETGQWISPVRGGAMPSFDGMDGEMIKSLVKAFHENEGTTAGFLPFLKSPNKNQEKDRGKPPLEGEQGA
;
A
#
# COMPACT_ATOMS: atom_id res chain seq x y z
N MET A 1 8.49 -1.26 -13.75
CA MET A 1 8.90 -1.52 -12.35
C MET A 1 9.23 -0.20 -11.68
N PRO A 2 8.90 -0.02 -10.40
CA PRO A 2 7.59 -0.24 -9.80
C PRO A 2 6.62 0.85 -10.31
N LEU A 3 5.42 0.43 -10.69
CA LEU A 3 4.67 0.86 -11.89
C LEU A 3 5.29 0.34 -13.19
N ASP A 4 4.55 -0.50 -13.91
CA ASP A 4 4.90 -0.85 -15.29
C ASP A 4 4.45 0.24 -16.29
N ASN A 5 4.83 0.10 -17.56
CA ASN A 5 4.50 1.09 -18.58
C ASN A 5 2.98 1.23 -18.79
N PHE A 6 2.24 0.11 -18.71
CA PHE A 6 0.79 0.11 -18.87
C PHE A 6 0.10 0.90 -17.74
N GLN A 7 0.56 0.70 -16.50
CA GLN A 7 0.08 1.45 -15.34
C GLN A 7 0.43 2.94 -15.45
N LYS A 8 1.64 3.28 -15.93
CA LYS A 8 2.02 4.69 -16.18
C LYS A 8 1.15 5.34 -17.25
N ASP A 9 0.79 4.61 -18.30
CA ASP A 9 -0.08 5.13 -19.35
C ASP A 9 -1.51 5.37 -18.84
N ILE A 10 -2.05 4.46 -18.01
CA ILE A 10 -3.32 4.68 -17.30
C ILE A 10 -3.25 5.94 -16.44
N LEU A 11 -2.24 6.03 -15.58
CA LEU A 11 -2.07 7.16 -14.66
C LEU A 11 -1.94 8.48 -15.43
N ARG A 12 -1.18 8.53 -16.52
CA ARG A 12 -1.05 9.72 -17.37
C ARG A 12 -2.40 10.24 -17.88
N VAL A 13 -3.31 9.34 -18.24
CA VAL A 13 -4.65 9.72 -18.73
C VAL A 13 -5.50 10.34 -17.62
N ILE A 14 -5.47 9.75 -16.42
CA ILE A 14 -6.38 10.12 -15.32
C ILE A 14 -5.77 11.08 -14.30
N ALA A 15 -4.46 11.37 -14.37
CA ALA A 15 -3.77 12.28 -13.46
C ALA A 15 -4.39 13.69 -13.48
N SER A 16 -4.76 14.19 -14.66
CA SER A 16 -5.40 15.51 -14.82
C SER A 16 -6.81 15.59 -14.19
N ASN A 17 -7.41 14.45 -13.85
CA ASN A 17 -8.69 14.42 -13.16
C ASN A 17 -8.53 14.56 -11.64
N ARG A 18 -7.31 14.48 -11.12
CA ARG A 18 -7.01 14.47 -9.68
C ARG A 18 -6.86 15.86 -9.12
N ASP A 19 -7.24 15.97 -7.85
CA ASP A 19 -7.07 17.12 -6.98
C ASP A 19 -6.84 16.62 -5.54
N ALA A 20 -6.65 17.54 -4.59
CA ALA A 20 -6.48 17.19 -3.18
C ALA A 20 -7.69 16.46 -2.56
N SER A 21 -8.87 16.47 -3.18
CA SER A 21 -10.04 15.72 -2.68
C SER A 21 -10.08 14.27 -3.15
N SER A 22 -9.18 13.92 -4.07
CA SER A 22 -9.17 12.64 -4.78
C SER A 22 -7.78 12.00 -4.96
N PRO A 23 -6.89 12.01 -3.96
CA PRO A 23 -5.50 11.60 -4.13
C PRO A 23 -5.32 10.10 -4.31
N PHE A 24 -4.28 9.70 -5.04
CA PHE A 24 -3.81 8.32 -5.06
C PHE A 24 -3.17 7.89 -3.74
N ALA A 25 -3.30 6.60 -3.44
CA ALA A 25 -2.86 5.98 -2.23
C ALA A 25 -2.39 4.53 -2.47
N GLY A 26 -2.20 3.81 -1.36
CA GLY A 26 -2.02 2.36 -1.38
C GLY A 26 -0.68 1.88 -1.90
N GLY A 27 -0.66 0.62 -2.34
CA GLY A 27 0.58 -0.08 -2.66
C GLY A 27 1.31 0.52 -3.86
N SER A 28 0.58 1.07 -4.83
CA SER A 28 1.18 1.65 -6.04
C SER A 28 2.06 2.87 -5.74
N VAL A 29 1.64 3.73 -4.81
CA VAL A 29 2.40 4.91 -4.39
C VAL A 29 3.58 4.48 -3.49
N ILE A 30 3.32 3.64 -2.48
CA ILE A 30 4.35 3.16 -1.54
C ILE A 30 5.47 2.43 -2.27
N GLN A 31 5.11 1.54 -3.20
CA GLN A 31 6.08 0.68 -3.85
C GLN A 31 6.74 1.32 -5.07
N ARG A 32 6.41 2.56 -5.48
CA ARG A 32 6.99 3.23 -6.66
C ARG A 32 8.52 3.22 -6.70
N HIS A 33 9.17 3.17 -5.53
CA HIS A 33 10.63 3.06 -5.38
C HIS A 33 11.07 1.77 -4.68
N GLY A 34 10.15 0.83 -4.46
CA GLY A 34 10.35 -0.36 -3.68
C GLY A 34 10.70 -1.59 -4.51
N PHE A 35 10.34 -2.74 -3.97
CA PHE A 35 10.85 -4.05 -4.40
C PHE A 35 9.76 -5.01 -4.85
N ARG A 36 8.50 -4.58 -4.98
CA ARG A 36 7.41 -5.42 -5.49
C ARG A 36 6.45 -4.64 -6.39
N PRO A 37 5.83 -5.28 -7.41
CA PRO A 37 4.83 -4.62 -8.25
C PRO A 37 3.50 -4.44 -7.53
N SER A 38 2.77 -3.36 -7.75
CA SER A 38 1.38 -3.22 -7.28
C SER A 38 0.40 -3.63 -8.38
N ASP A 39 -0.61 -4.42 -8.05
CA ASP A 39 -1.65 -4.83 -9.02
C ASP A 39 -2.78 -3.81 -9.16
N ALA A 40 -2.93 -2.96 -8.14
CA ALA A 40 -4.00 -1.98 -8.05
C ALA A 40 -3.45 -0.56 -7.90
N GLN A 41 -4.18 0.40 -8.45
CA GLN A 41 -4.02 1.83 -8.29
C GLN A 41 -5.23 2.34 -7.52
N ASP A 42 -4.98 2.78 -6.28
CA ASP A 42 -6.03 3.13 -5.33
C ASP A 42 -6.18 4.66 -5.31
N ALA A 43 -7.34 5.18 -5.69
CA ALA A 43 -7.71 6.58 -5.50
C ALA A 43 -8.64 6.69 -4.29
N PHE A 44 -8.32 7.59 -3.36
CA PHE A 44 -9.22 7.94 -2.27
C PHE A 44 -10.14 9.07 -2.71
N THR A 45 -11.31 9.17 -2.08
CA THR A 45 -12.28 10.24 -2.34
C THR A 45 -12.88 10.70 -1.02
N ALA A 46 -13.03 12.01 -0.83
CA ALA A 46 -13.62 12.57 0.40
C ALA A 46 -15.16 12.37 0.51
N GLY A 47 -15.77 11.83 -0.54
CA GLY A 47 -17.21 11.63 -0.70
C GLY A 47 -17.53 10.39 -1.54
N ASP A 48 -18.66 10.40 -2.24
CA ASP A 48 -19.04 9.29 -3.12
C ASP A 48 -17.98 9.06 -4.22
N PRO A 49 -17.46 7.82 -4.38
CA PRO A 49 -16.48 7.52 -5.43
C PRO A 49 -17.07 7.56 -6.85
N ASP A 50 -18.39 7.47 -7.05
CA ASP A 50 -18.99 7.32 -8.38
C ASP A 50 -18.71 8.47 -9.35
N PRO A 51 -18.85 9.75 -8.98
CA PRO A 51 -18.53 10.86 -9.88
C PRO A 51 -17.06 10.86 -10.31
N VAL A 52 -16.15 10.51 -9.40
CA VAL A 52 -14.70 10.46 -9.66
C VAL A 52 -14.37 9.30 -10.61
N MET A 53 -14.90 8.12 -10.32
CA MET A 53 -14.74 6.92 -11.14
C MET A 53 -15.30 7.12 -12.56
N ARG A 54 -16.50 7.72 -12.71
CA ARG A 54 -17.08 7.97 -14.05
C ARG A 54 -16.18 8.87 -14.90
N LYS A 55 -15.66 9.95 -14.33
CA LYS A 55 -14.73 10.86 -15.03
C LYS A 55 -13.47 10.15 -15.52
N ASP A 56 -12.92 9.26 -14.69
CA ASP A 56 -11.74 8.47 -15.05
C ASP A 56 -12.05 7.42 -16.12
N VAL A 57 -13.18 6.71 -16.00
CA VAL A 57 -13.62 5.71 -16.98
C VAL A 57 -13.88 6.36 -18.34
N GLU A 58 -14.50 7.54 -18.38
CA GLU A 58 -14.72 8.31 -19.62
C GLU A 58 -13.39 8.71 -20.28
N ALA A 59 -12.43 9.23 -19.50
CA ALA A 59 -11.11 9.59 -20.00
C ALA A 59 -10.34 8.38 -20.55
N LEU A 60 -10.39 7.24 -19.86
CA LEU A 60 -9.73 6.01 -20.29
C LEU A 60 -10.34 5.47 -21.58
N LYS A 61 -11.68 5.41 -21.69
CA LYS A 61 -12.35 4.97 -22.91
C LYS A 61 -12.05 5.89 -24.10
N ALA A 62 -12.00 7.21 -23.88
CA ALA A 62 -11.62 8.18 -24.90
C ALA A 62 -10.17 7.99 -25.39
N ASN A 63 -9.30 7.40 -24.57
CA ASN A 63 -7.90 7.07 -24.91
C ASN A 63 -7.71 5.62 -25.37
N GLY A 64 -8.81 4.92 -25.73
CA GLY A 64 -8.75 3.60 -26.35
C GLY A 64 -8.49 2.44 -25.38
N PHE A 65 -8.66 2.65 -24.08
CA PHE A 65 -8.66 1.56 -23.10
C PHE A 65 -10.02 0.86 -23.04
N ASP A 66 -10.00 -0.47 -22.90
CA ASP A 66 -11.19 -1.22 -22.50
C ASP A 66 -11.31 -1.16 -20.97
N VAL A 67 -12.51 -0.81 -20.49
CA VAL A 67 -12.79 -0.65 -19.07
C VAL A 67 -14.06 -1.40 -18.73
N SER A 68 -13.91 -2.44 -17.93
CA SER A 68 -15.01 -3.28 -17.44
C SER A 68 -15.22 -3.08 -15.94
N PRO A 69 -16.47 -3.09 -15.45
CA PRO A 69 -16.75 -2.94 -14.03
C PRO A 69 -16.21 -4.14 -13.25
N GLY A 70 -15.65 -3.86 -12.07
CA GLY A 70 -15.26 -4.85 -11.07
C GLY A 70 -16.26 -4.87 -9.91
N ARG A 71 -15.73 -5.00 -8.69
CA ARG A 71 -16.54 -4.96 -7.46
C ARG A 71 -17.11 -3.55 -7.20
N ALA A 72 -18.32 -3.50 -6.66
CA ALA A 72 -18.96 -2.26 -6.23
C ALA A 72 -19.77 -2.50 -4.94
N TYR A 73 -19.61 -1.61 -3.98
CA TYR A 73 -20.40 -1.52 -2.75
C TYR A 73 -20.35 -0.09 -2.21
N ASP A 74 -21.15 0.24 -1.20
CA ASP A 74 -21.19 1.60 -0.66
C ASP A 74 -19.79 2.08 -0.24
N GLY A 75 -19.39 3.25 -0.76
CA GLY A 75 -18.06 3.81 -0.55
C GLY A 75 -16.91 3.13 -1.31
N PHE A 76 -17.18 2.23 -2.27
CA PHE A 76 -16.13 1.60 -3.07
C PHE A 76 -16.55 1.30 -4.51
N ARG A 77 -15.64 1.55 -5.44
CA ARG A 77 -15.76 1.16 -6.85
C ARG A 77 -14.46 0.56 -7.34
N GLU A 78 -14.56 -0.42 -8.21
CA GLU A 78 -13.43 -1.06 -8.87
C GLU A 78 -13.73 -1.21 -10.36
N CYS A 79 -12.69 -1.05 -11.18
CA CYS A 79 -12.73 -1.34 -12.60
C CYS A 79 -11.48 -2.11 -13.01
N HIS A 80 -11.65 -2.98 -14.01
CA HIS A 80 -10.56 -3.63 -14.71
C HIS A 80 -10.28 -2.87 -16.00
N VAL A 81 -9.06 -2.36 -16.13
CA VAL A 81 -8.59 -1.65 -17.31
C VAL A 81 -7.69 -2.57 -18.11
N MET A 82 -7.94 -2.67 -19.41
CA MET A 82 -7.19 -3.54 -20.31
C MET A 82 -6.93 -2.83 -21.63
N LYS A 83 -5.81 -3.17 -22.26
CA LYS A 83 -5.60 -2.92 -23.68
C LYS A 83 -4.96 -4.16 -24.30
N PRO A 84 -5.57 -4.76 -25.35
CA PRO A 84 -5.08 -6.01 -25.92
C PRO A 84 -3.60 -5.93 -26.27
N MET A 85 -2.83 -6.96 -25.91
CA MET A 85 -1.38 -7.06 -26.13
C MET A 85 -0.50 -6.07 -25.34
N GLU A 86 -1.07 -5.10 -24.62
CA GLU A 86 -0.30 -4.13 -23.82
C GLU A 86 -0.31 -4.48 -22.32
N GLY A 87 -1.48 -4.72 -21.73
CA GLY A 87 -1.54 -5.02 -20.30
C GLY A 87 -2.94 -5.01 -19.70
N ARG A 88 -2.97 -5.22 -18.38
CA ARG A 88 -4.16 -5.13 -17.53
C ARG A 88 -3.80 -4.52 -16.18
N ALA A 89 -4.72 -3.76 -15.60
CA ALA A 89 -4.58 -3.15 -14.29
C ALA A 89 -5.94 -3.06 -13.59
N ILE A 90 -5.91 -2.86 -12.27
CA ILE A 90 -7.10 -2.68 -11.45
C ILE A 90 -7.10 -1.24 -10.92
N LEU A 91 -8.15 -0.49 -11.20
CA LEU A 91 -8.39 0.81 -10.58
C LEU A 91 -9.42 0.68 -9.48
N GLN A 92 -9.15 1.28 -8.32
CA GLN A 92 -10.05 1.28 -7.18
C GLN A 92 -10.29 2.72 -6.71
N TRP A 93 -11.54 3.08 -6.47
CA TRP A 93 -11.94 4.34 -5.86
C TRP A 93 -12.59 4.03 -4.52
N THR A 94 -12.01 4.54 -3.44
CA THR A 94 -12.46 4.27 -2.07
C THR A 94 -12.86 5.57 -1.40
N GLN A 95 -14.05 5.61 -0.82
CA GLN A 95 -14.46 6.68 0.08
C GLN A 95 -13.61 6.61 1.34
N ALA A 96 -12.87 7.67 1.60
CA ALA A 96 -12.07 7.84 2.80
C ALA A 96 -12.74 8.86 3.72
N LEU A 97 -12.49 8.72 5.03
CA LEU A 97 -12.85 9.77 6.00
C LEU A 97 -12.10 11.08 5.75
N ALA A 98 -11.08 11.03 4.89
CA ALA A 98 -10.16 12.11 4.61
C ALA A 98 -9.54 12.65 5.90
N LEU A 99 -9.08 11.79 6.81
CA LEU A 99 -8.36 12.19 8.03
C LEU A 99 -6.86 12.06 7.76
N GLU A 100 -6.20 13.18 7.47
CA GLU A 100 -4.79 13.24 7.12
C GLU A 100 -3.98 14.09 8.09
N TYR A 101 -2.71 13.75 8.23
CA TYR A 101 -1.72 14.57 8.92
C TYR A 101 -1.22 15.69 8.02
N PHE A 102 -1.05 15.41 6.74
CA PHE A 102 -0.59 16.37 5.75
C PHE A 102 -1.58 16.52 4.59
N ALA A 103 -1.62 17.71 4.01
CA ALA A 103 -2.36 17.94 2.78
C ALA A 103 -1.87 16.99 1.67
N PRO A 104 -2.76 16.49 0.79
CA PRO A 104 -2.31 15.69 -0.35
C PRO A 104 -1.32 16.44 -1.24
N VAL A 105 -0.39 15.68 -1.82
CA VAL A 105 0.79 16.18 -2.53
C VAL A 105 0.55 16.08 -4.03
N GLU A 106 0.83 17.16 -4.76
CA GLU A 106 0.90 17.12 -6.23
C GLU A 106 2.01 16.16 -6.67
N ASP A 107 1.74 15.35 -7.68
CA ASP A 107 2.69 14.36 -8.18
C ASP A 107 2.61 14.22 -9.69
N SER A 108 3.76 14.15 -10.34
CA SER A 108 3.83 14.16 -11.81
C SER A 108 3.23 12.92 -12.46
N ASP A 109 3.28 11.73 -11.82
CA ASP A 109 2.65 10.53 -12.39
C ASP A 109 1.22 10.37 -11.90
N PHE A 110 0.94 10.70 -10.63
CA PHE A 110 -0.36 10.46 -10.01
C PHE A 110 -1.34 11.64 -10.11
N GLY A 111 -0.88 12.83 -10.50
CA GLY A 111 -1.65 14.08 -10.38
C GLY A 111 -1.65 14.58 -8.93
N TYR A 112 -2.30 13.81 -8.04
CA TYR A 112 -2.25 14.01 -6.59
C TYR A 112 -2.11 12.66 -5.88
N ARG A 113 -1.39 12.63 -4.76
CA ARG A 113 -1.23 11.45 -3.89
C ARG A 113 -1.26 11.83 -2.41
N LEU A 114 -1.45 10.85 -1.55
CA LEU A 114 -1.25 11.05 -0.12
C LEU A 114 0.25 11.26 0.20
N HIS A 115 0.50 12.03 1.24
CA HIS A 115 1.83 12.19 1.83
C HIS A 115 2.34 10.85 2.40
N PHE A 116 3.65 10.61 2.43
CA PHE A 116 4.19 9.32 2.86
C PHE A 116 3.89 8.98 4.32
N ALA A 117 3.80 9.99 5.20
CA ALA A 117 3.36 9.77 6.58
C ALA A 117 1.93 9.21 6.66
N ASP A 118 1.03 9.73 5.81
CA ASP A 118 -0.35 9.26 5.73
C ASP A 118 -0.47 7.88 5.09
N LEU A 119 0.35 7.60 4.06
CA LEU A 119 0.48 6.26 3.47
C LEU A 119 0.95 5.24 4.50
N ALA A 120 1.93 5.62 5.34
CA ALA A 120 2.48 4.77 6.38
C ALA A 120 1.45 4.46 7.48
N ALA A 121 0.73 5.47 7.97
CA ALA A 121 -0.36 5.28 8.93
C ALA A 121 -1.48 4.38 8.34
N ASN A 122 -1.88 4.63 7.09
CA ASN A 122 -2.90 3.82 6.41
C ASN A 122 -2.42 2.37 6.20
N LYS A 123 -1.12 2.16 5.98
CA LYS A 123 -0.54 0.81 5.83
C LYS A 123 -0.50 0.06 7.16
N ALA A 124 -0.18 0.73 8.27
CA ALA A 124 -0.28 0.15 9.60
C ALA A 124 -1.73 -0.30 9.92
N LEU A 125 -2.74 0.53 9.60
CA LEU A 125 -4.15 0.15 9.74
C LEU A 125 -4.54 -1.03 8.83
N ALA A 126 -4.04 -1.05 7.60
CA ALA A 126 -4.25 -2.16 6.67
C ALA A 126 -3.69 -3.48 7.22
N ALA A 127 -2.47 -3.47 7.75
CA ALA A 127 -1.85 -4.65 8.35
C ALA A 127 -2.56 -5.10 9.64
N ALA A 128 -3.10 -4.16 10.42
CA ALA A 128 -3.88 -4.46 11.62
C ALA A 128 -5.29 -5.00 11.33
N SER A 129 -5.84 -4.76 10.13
CA SER A 129 -7.22 -5.16 9.78
C SER A 129 -7.32 -6.33 8.79
N ARG A 130 -6.23 -6.70 8.11
CA ARG A 130 -6.26 -7.66 7.00
C ARG A 130 -5.11 -8.66 7.07
N LYS A 131 -5.35 -9.83 6.46
CA LYS A 131 -4.40 -10.95 6.38
C LYS A 131 -3.84 -11.04 4.96
N ARG A 132 -3.05 -10.06 4.52
CA ARG A 132 -2.49 -9.99 3.16
C ARG A 132 -0.96 -9.86 3.22
N LYS A 133 -0.22 -10.82 2.67
CA LYS A 133 1.26 -10.80 2.66
C LYS A 133 1.86 -9.48 2.16
N ARG A 134 1.28 -8.92 1.09
CA ARG A 134 1.70 -7.65 0.49
C ARG A 134 1.58 -6.45 1.44
N ASP A 135 0.60 -6.45 2.36
CA ASP A 135 0.48 -5.38 3.35
C ASP A 135 1.66 -5.42 4.33
N PHE A 136 2.19 -6.61 4.67
CA PHE A 136 3.40 -6.76 5.49
C PHE A 136 4.68 -6.44 4.72
N ALA A 137 4.76 -6.77 3.43
CA ALA A 137 5.90 -6.34 2.60
C ALA A 137 5.98 -4.81 2.50
N ASP A 138 4.85 -4.14 2.27
CA ASP A 138 4.76 -2.67 2.26
C ASP A 138 5.08 -2.09 3.65
N LEU A 139 4.57 -2.69 4.73
CA LEU A 139 4.84 -2.24 6.10
C LEU A 139 6.32 -2.35 6.46
N TRP A 140 6.98 -3.45 6.08
CA TRP A 140 8.42 -3.64 6.28
C TRP A 140 9.24 -2.60 5.54
N LEU A 141 8.86 -2.29 4.29
CA LEU A 141 9.52 -1.25 3.49
C LEU A 141 9.48 0.11 4.21
N LEU A 142 8.29 0.47 4.70
CA LEU A 142 8.07 1.73 5.41
C LEU A 142 8.80 1.78 6.75
N ASP A 143 8.73 0.70 7.54
CA ASP A 143 9.43 0.60 8.82
C ASP A 143 10.94 0.73 8.67
N THR A 144 11.49 0.07 7.66
CA THR A 144 12.94 0.01 7.44
C THR A 144 13.50 1.31 6.88
N HIS A 145 12.74 2.02 6.02
CA HIS A 145 13.30 3.09 5.20
C HIS A 145 12.59 4.45 5.33
N VAL A 146 11.43 4.52 5.97
CA VAL A 146 10.59 5.74 5.97
C VAL A 146 10.28 6.21 7.38
N MET A 147 9.63 5.38 8.20
CA MET A 147 9.22 5.76 9.56
C MET A 147 9.06 4.49 10.41
N PRO A 148 9.59 4.46 11.64
CA PRO A 148 9.54 3.27 12.49
C PRO A 148 8.11 2.89 12.87
N LEU A 149 7.89 1.59 12.99
CA LEU A 149 6.59 0.96 13.22
C LEU A 149 5.85 1.53 14.42
N TRP A 150 6.55 1.83 15.50
CA TRP A 150 5.91 2.37 16.70
C TRP A 150 5.28 3.75 16.44
N ARG A 151 5.92 4.61 15.64
CA ARG A 151 5.32 5.91 15.23
C ARG A 151 4.21 5.72 14.23
N MET A 152 4.37 4.77 13.30
CA MET A 152 3.28 4.41 12.38
C MET A 152 2.03 3.97 13.15
N ALA A 153 2.20 3.20 14.23
CA ALA A 153 1.11 2.77 15.10
C ALA A 153 0.45 3.94 15.85
N CYS A 154 1.23 4.89 16.38
CA CYS A 154 0.70 6.12 16.99
C CYS A 154 -0.11 6.96 15.99
N ALA A 155 0.42 7.13 14.78
CA ALA A 155 -0.26 7.88 13.74
C ALA A 155 -1.53 7.15 13.23
N ALA A 156 -1.48 5.82 13.15
CA ALA A 156 -2.60 4.99 12.74
C ALA A 156 -3.78 5.06 13.73
N SER A 157 -3.52 5.04 15.05
CA SER A 157 -4.59 5.10 16.06
C SER A 157 -5.42 6.39 15.94
N GLY A 158 -4.80 7.51 15.56
CA GLY A 158 -5.50 8.78 15.40
C GLY A 158 -6.49 8.82 14.23
N LYS A 159 -6.39 7.87 13.31
CA LYS A 159 -7.33 7.69 12.20
C LYS A 159 -8.40 6.64 12.49
N PHE A 160 -8.29 5.90 13.60
CA PHE A 160 -9.21 4.85 14.01
C PHE A 160 -9.45 4.92 15.53
N PRO A 161 -10.40 5.75 16.00
CA PRO A 161 -10.46 6.27 17.38
C PRO A 161 -10.80 5.26 18.49
N ASN A 162 -10.69 3.95 18.24
CA ASN A 162 -11.01 2.89 19.20
C ASN A 162 -9.87 1.91 19.47
N GLU A 163 -8.72 2.07 18.81
CA GLU A 163 -7.59 1.15 18.96
C GLU A 163 -6.36 1.88 19.46
N SER A 164 -5.77 1.40 20.56
CA SER A 164 -4.51 1.95 21.03
C SER A 164 -3.36 1.59 20.06
N PRO A 165 -2.27 2.38 20.01
CA PRO A 165 -1.11 2.02 19.21
C PRO A 165 -0.58 0.62 19.53
N LEU A 166 -0.61 0.21 20.81
CA LEU A 166 -0.19 -1.11 21.24
C LEU A 166 -1.12 -2.21 20.71
N SER A 167 -2.44 -2.00 20.79
CA SER A 167 -3.44 -2.91 20.22
C SER A 167 -3.23 -3.11 18.72
N LEU A 168 -2.94 -2.04 17.98
CA LEU A 168 -2.65 -2.12 16.55
C LEU A 168 -1.42 -2.98 16.27
N VAL A 169 -0.33 -2.82 17.04
CA VAL A 169 0.89 -3.65 16.88
C VAL A 169 0.58 -5.13 17.12
N ASP A 170 -0.24 -5.45 18.13
CA ASP A 170 -0.64 -6.82 18.41
C ASP A 170 -1.51 -7.42 17.31
N LEU A 171 -2.46 -6.64 16.77
CA LEU A 171 -3.26 -7.06 15.62
C LEU A 171 -2.42 -7.28 14.37
N MET A 172 -1.44 -6.39 14.09
CA MET A 172 -0.51 -6.57 12.96
C MET A 172 0.29 -7.87 13.13
N SER A 173 0.81 -8.13 14.33
CA SER A 173 1.56 -9.35 14.64
C SER A 173 0.73 -10.61 14.41
N PHE A 174 -0.52 -10.62 14.90
CA PHE A 174 -1.44 -11.74 14.72
C PHE A 174 -1.80 -11.95 13.25
N ASN A 175 -2.16 -10.87 12.53
CA ASN A 175 -2.53 -10.97 11.12
C ASN A 175 -1.35 -11.37 10.23
N MET A 176 -0.12 -10.99 10.59
CA MET A 176 1.09 -11.42 9.88
C MET A 176 1.22 -12.94 9.94
N GLN A 177 1.12 -13.52 11.14
CA GLN A 177 1.19 -14.97 11.32
C GLN A 177 0.11 -15.68 10.49
N LEU A 178 -1.13 -15.19 10.53
CA LEU A 178 -2.21 -15.77 9.75
C LEU A 178 -1.98 -15.64 8.24
N ALA A 179 -1.50 -14.49 7.76
CA ALA A 179 -1.24 -14.28 6.33
C ALA A 179 -0.16 -15.23 5.81
N MET A 180 0.86 -15.53 6.62
CA MET A 180 1.94 -16.46 6.22
C MET A 180 1.50 -17.92 6.25
N VAL A 181 0.52 -18.27 7.09
CA VAL A 181 -0.02 -19.65 7.19
C VAL A 181 -1.11 -19.91 6.16
N GLN A 182 -1.95 -18.93 5.86
CA GLN A 182 -3.14 -19.10 5.01
C GLN A 182 -2.85 -18.97 3.52
N ASP A 183 -1.77 -18.31 3.14
CA ASP A 183 -1.36 -18.10 1.76
C ASP A 183 0.05 -18.65 1.59
N ASP A 184 0.22 -19.74 0.82
CA ASP A 184 1.52 -20.33 0.52
C ASP A 184 2.13 -19.75 -0.77
N THR A 185 1.39 -18.88 -1.48
CA THR A 185 1.86 -18.25 -2.71
C THR A 185 3.08 -17.38 -2.42
N PRO A 186 4.20 -17.58 -3.11
CA PRO A 186 5.34 -16.68 -3.02
C PRO A 186 4.99 -15.28 -3.56
N MET A 187 5.44 -14.26 -2.85
CA MET A 187 5.38 -12.88 -3.30
C MET A 187 6.27 -12.67 -4.53
N ILE A 188 5.75 -11.93 -5.50
CA ILE A 188 6.55 -11.48 -6.63
C ILE A 188 7.40 -10.29 -6.17
N LEU A 189 8.70 -10.51 -6.05
CA LEU A 189 9.67 -9.50 -5.62
C LEU A 189 10.63 -9.22 -6.79
N THR A 190 10.97 -7.95 -6.98
CA THR A 190 11.77 -7.46 -8.11
C THR A 190 13.20 -7.11 -7.73
N ARG A 191 13.55 -7.27 -6.45
CA ARG A 191 14.88 -7.02 -5.88
C ARG A 191 15.23 -8.18 -4.95
N ASP A 192 16.50 -8.28 -4.57
CA ASP A 192 17.00 -9.34 -3.68
C ASP A 192 16.61 -9.07 -2.22
N VAL A 193 15.32 -9.25 -1.93
CA VAL A 193 14.73 -9.22 -0.60
C VAL A 193 13.97 -10.53 -0.42
N SER A 194 14.22 -11.26 0.66
CA SER A 194 13.52 -12.52 0.94
C SER A 194 12.29 -12.30 1.83
N GLU A 195 11.28 -13.16 1.70
CA GLU A 195 10.13 -13.14 2.62
C GLU A 195 10.55 -13.38 4.07
N ALA A 196 11.60 -14.17 4.28
CA ALA A 196 12.20 -14.40 5.60
C ALA A 196 12.81 -13.11 6.18
N ALA A 197 13.46 -12.28 5.37
CA ALA A 197 13.98 -10.99 5.82
C ALA A 197 12.83 -10.03 6.19
N ILE A 198 11.76 -9.99 5.40
CA ILE A 198 10.56 -9.17 5.66
C ILE A 198 9.90 -9.57 6.99
N THR A 199 9.60 -10.86 7.13
CA THR A 199 8.89 -11.39 8.32
C THR A 199 9.76 -11.34 9.57
N GLY A 200 11.05 -11.69 9.46
CA GLY A 200 12.00 -11.58 10.56
C GLY A 200 12.23 -10.14 11.01
N GLY A 201 12.36 -9.21 10.05
CA GLY A 201 12.48 -7.77 10.32
C GLY A 201 11.27 -7.23 11.05
N LEU A 202 10.05 -7.47 10.54
CA LEU A 202 8.82 -7.00 11.18
C LEU A 202 8.59 -7.61 12.56
N THR A 203 8.92 -8.89 12.76
CA THR A 203 8.81 -9.52 14.08
C THR A 203 9.66 -8.77 15.10
N LYS A 204 10.89 -8.40 14.72
CA LYS A 204 11.78 -7.59 15.55
C LYS A 204 11.21 -6.19 15.79
N SER A 205 10.78 -5.50 14.73
CA SER A 205 10.23 -4.14 14.85
C SER A 205 8.94 -4.08 15.68
N MET A 206 8.10 -5.10 15.62
CA MET A 206 6.91 -5.22 16.48
C MET A 206 7.29 -5.40 17.95
N GLN A 207 8.33 -6.19 18.25
CA GLN A 207 8.85 -6.30 19.61
C GLN A 207 9.42 -4.97 20.11
N GLU A 208 10.26 -4.31 19.31
CA GLU A 208 10.80 -2.98 19.62
C GLU A 208 9.68 -1.95 19.81
N ALA A 209 8.62 -2.02 19.00
CA ALA A 209 7.46 -1.15 19.12
C ALA A 209 6.70 -1.37 20.43
N ARG A 210 6.49 -2.62 20.87
CA ARG A 210 5.86 -2.91 22.18
C ARG A 210 6.66 -2.31 23.33
N GLU A 211 7.97 -2.48 23.31
CA GLU A 211 8.85 -1.94 24.35
C GLU A 211 8.85 -0.41 24.37
N THR A 212 8.85 0.20 23.19
CA THR A 212 8.84 1.65 23.03
C THR A 212 7.50 2.24 23.49
N LEU A 213 6.39 1.73 22.96
CA LEU A 213 5.04 2.17 23.29
C LEU A 213 4.73 1.98 24.78
N GLY A 214 5.23 0.90 25.41
CA GLY A 214 5.04 0.66 26.84
C GLY A 214 5.80 1.64 27.76
N ARG A 215 6.79 2.37 27.24
CA ARG A 215 7.53 3.40 27.98
C ARG A 215 6.98 4.81 27.77
N LEU A 216 6.30 5.02 26.66
CA LEU A 216 5.74 6.32 26.34
C LEU A 216 4.47 6.56 27.21
N GLY A 217 4.25 7.81 27.66
CA GLY A 217 3.05 8.22 28.43
C GLY A 217 1.70 8.21 27.68
N ALA A 218 0.83 9.22 27.86
CA ALA A 218 -0.44 9.29 27.12
C ALA A 218 -0.45 10.31 25.96
N GLY A 219 0.53 11.23 25.93
CA GLY A 219 0.48 12.44 25.09
C GLY A 219 0.74 12.25 23.58
N PHE A 220 1.13 11.06 23.14
CA PHE A 220 1.42 10.73 21.73
C PHE A 220 0.38 9.80 21.11
N MET A 221 -0.57 9.31 21.91
CA MET A 221 -1.69 8.53 21.37
C MET A 221 -2.43 9.40 20.35
N ASP A 222 -2.78 8.79 19.22
CA ASP A 222 -3.58 9.41 18.16
C ASP A 222 -2.91 10.58 17.43
N ARG A 223 -1.56 10.60 17.46
CA ARG A 223 -0.76 11.70 16.93
C ARG A 223 0.44 11.23 16.14
N LEU A 224 0.89 12.10 15.25
CA LEU A 224 2.14 11.99 14.53
C LEU A 224 3.15 13.02 15.07
N GLN A 225 4.39 12.59 15.25
CA GLN A 225 5.48 13.45 15.68
C GLN A 225 6.11 14.17 14.47
N VAL A 226 6.26 15.48 14.57
CA VAL A 226 6.98 16.32 13.61
C VAL A 226 8.09 17.11 14.32
N ASP A 227 9.17 17.41 13.60
CA ASP A 227 10.27 18.22 14.11
C ASP A 227 9.95 19.73 14.10
N GLY A 228 10.96 20.56 14.38
CA GLY A 228 10.80 22.02 14.41
C GLY A 228 10.46 22.65 13.06
N ASP A 229 10.74 21.96 11.95
CA ASP A 229 10.44 22.39 10.59
C ASP A 229 9.10 21.81 10.08
N GLY A 230 8.41 21.03 10.93
CA GLY A 230 7.15 20.39 10.60
C GLY A 230 7.30 19.09 9.79
N LEU A 231 8.52 18.56 9.65
CA LEU A 231 8.77 17.29 8.96
C LEU A 231 8.50 16.11 9.90
N PRO A 232 7.96 14.98 9.39
CA PRO A 232 7.80 13.79 10.21
C PRO A 232 9.12 13.29 10.78
N VAL A 233 9.15 12.97 12.09
CA VAL A 233 10.33 12.42 12.73
C VAL A 233 10.52 10.96 12.31
N THR A 234 11.54 10.68 11.50
CA THR A 234 11.84 9.34 10.98
C THR A 234 12.84 8.57 11.84
N GLU A 235 13.64 9.24 12.67
CA GLU A 235 14.71 8.64 13.47
C GLU A 235 14.19 7.76 14.64
N PRO A 236 14.43 6.44 14.70
CA PRO A 236 13.75 5.55 15.65
C PRO A 236 13.87 5.89 17.14
N LYS A 237 14.98 6.52 17.55
CA LYS A 237 15.31 6.77 18.96
C LYS A 237 14.83 8.12 19.50
N VAL A 238 14.26 8.97 18.65
CA VAL A 238 13.89 10.35 19.01
C VAL A 238 12.46 10.40 19.59
N MET A 239 12.31 10.35 20.91
CA MET A 239 10.97 10.24 21.53
C MET A 239 10.38 11.55 22.08
N GLU A 240 11.22 12.47 22.55
CA GLU A 240 10.77 13.63 23.34
C GLU A 240 10.81 14.97 22.60
N THR A 241 11.53 15.05 21.48
CA THR A 241 11.69 16.31 20.74
C THR A 241 10.64 16.44 19.64
N GLY A 242 10.08 17.63 19.46
CA GLY A 242 9.15 17.93 18.38
C GLY A 242 7.70 18.12 18.83
N GLN A 243 6.85 18.47 17.87
CA GLN A 243 5.41 18.67 18.08
C GLN A 243 4.65 17.39 17.73
N TRP A 244 3.55 17.14 18.45
CA TRP A 244 2.64 16.05 18.14
C TRP A 244 1.33 16.59 17.57
N ILE A 245 1.07 16.30 16.30
CA ILE A 245 -0.11 16.75 15.55
C ILE A 245 -1.15 15.64 15.45
N SER A 246 -2.43 16.01 15.45
CA SER A 246 -3.55 15.09 15.21
C SER A 246 -4.02 15.19 13.75
N PRO A 247 -4.57 14.12 13.16
CA PRO A 247 -5.08 14.20 11.80
C PRO A 247 -6.36 15.04 11.76
N VAL A 248 -6.53 15.82 10.71
CA VAL A 248 -7.76 16.59 10.47
C VAL A 248 -8.22 16.41 9.03
N ARG A 249 -9.42 16.88 8.73
CA ARG A 249 -9.97 16.68 7.40
C ARG A 249 -9.16 17.41 6.33
N GLY A 250 -8.54 16.68 5.41
CA GLY A 250 -7.73 17.26 4.32
C GLY A 250 -6.30 17.68 4.72
N GLY A 251 -5.83 17.32 5.93
CA GLY A 251 -4.46 17.55 6.36
C GLY A 251 -4.31 18.61 7.46
N ALA A 252 -3.57 18.29 8.52
CA ALA A 252 -3.30 19.19 9.64
C ALA A 252 -2.15 20.17 9.34
N MET A 253 -1.23 19.75 8.48
CA MET A 253 -0.08 20.51 8.03
C MET A 253 -0.12 20.63 6.49
N PRO A 254 0.39 21.74 5.92
CA PRO A 254 0.60 21.82 4.49
C PRO A 254 1.67 20.80 4.06
N SER A 255 1.56 20.29 2.83
CA SER A 255 2.67 19.64 2.15
C SER A 255 3.33 20.62 1.19
N PHE A 256 4.65 20.52 1.06
CA PHE A 256 5.44 21.31 0.12
C PHE A 256 6.44 20.42 -0.61
N ASP A 257 6.92 20.91 -1.75
CA ASP A 257 7.86 20.18 -2.59
C ASP A 257 9.14 19.81 -1.82
N GLY A 258 9.58 18.56 -1.97
CA GLY A 258 10.73 18.01 -1.25
C GLY A 258 10.47 17.47 0.17
N MET A 259 9.30 17.73 0.79
CA MET A 259 8.97 17.21 2.13
C MET A 259 9.03 15.67 2.19
N ASP A 260 8.36 15.00 1.26
CA ASP A 260 8.44 13.54 1.13
C ASP A 260 9.84 13.08 0.70
N GLY A 261 10.57 13.92 -0.04
CA GLY A 261 11.88 13.60 -0.59
C GLY A 261 12.88 13.18 0.49
N GLU A 262 12.89 13.87 1.63
CA GLU A 262 13.75 13.49 2.76
C GLU A 262 13.25 12.21 3.46
N MET A 263 11.92 12.01 3.58
CA MET A 263 11.37 10.77 4.16
C MET A 263 11.70 9.53 3.33
N ILE A 264 11.67 9.64 2.00
CA ILE A 264 11.90 8.51 1.09
C ILE A 264 13.34 8.41 0.60
N LYS A 265 14.24 9.30 1.04
CA LYS A 265 15.64 9.32 0.60
C LYS A 265 16.34 7.99 0.84
N SER A 266 16.16 7.41 2.02
CA SER A 266 16.71 6.10 2.38
C SER A 266 16.08 4.96 1.56
N LEU A 267 14.80 5.08 1.20
CA LEU A 267 14.10 4.13 0.32
C LEU A 267 14.67 4.17 -1.10
N VAL A 268 14.74 5.36 -1.69
CA VAL A 268 15.29 5.57 -3.04
C VAL A 268 16.73 5.10 -3.07
N LYS A 269 17.55 5.49 -2.09
CA LYS A 269 18.93 5.02 -1.94
C LYS A 269 19.02 3.49 -1.96
N ALA A 270 18.23 2.80 -1.14
CA ALA A 270 18.29 1.34 -1.01
C ALA A 270 17.97 0.59 -2.31
N PHE A 271 17.10 1.13 -3.17
CA PHE A 271 16.59 0.40 -4.34
C PHE A 271 16.94 1.01 -5.70
N HIS A 272 17.47 2.24 -5.76
CA HIS A 272 17.86 2.91 -7.01
C HIS A 272 19.38 3.04 -7.20
N GLU A 273 20.22 2.93 -6.15
CA GLU A 273 21.67 3.13 -6.27
C GLU A 273 22.41 2.09 -7.13
N ASN A 274 21.74 0.99 -7.56
CA ASN A 274 22.32 -0.06 -8.40
C ASN A 274 21.82 -0.07 -9.86
N GLU A 275 21.04 0.90 -10.32
CA GLU A 275 20.57 0.94 -11.72
C GLU A 275 21.67 1.27 -12.74
N GLY A 276 22.90 1.54 -12.27
CA GLY A 276 24.09 1.74 -13.10
C GLY A 276 24.81 0.46 -13.58
N THR A 277 24.39 -0.74 -13.15
CA THR A 277 25.04 -1.99 -13.57
C THR A 277 24.03 -3.08 -13.90
N THR A 278 24.12 -3.57 -15.14
CA THR A 278 23.40 -4.69 -15.75
C THR A 278 21.93 -4.48 -16.15
N ALA A 279 21.78 -3.99 -17.39
CA ALA A 279 20.66 -4.31 -18.26
C ALA A 279 20.62 -5.83 -18.48
N GLY A 280 19.58 -6.48 -17.93
CA GLY A 280 19.28 -7.89 -18.15
C GLY A 280 17.76 -8.06 -18.18
N PHE A 281 17.16 -7.81 -19.35
CA PHE A 281 15.75 -8.08 -19.63
C PHE A 281 15.44 -9.56 -19.35
N LEU A 282 14.63 -9.86 -18.33
CA LEU A 282 13.96 -11.15 -18.22
C LEU A 282 12.58 -11.01 -18.85
N PRO A 283 12.29 -11.68 -19.99
CA PRO A 283 10.98 -11.65 -20.58
C PRO A 283 9.98 -12.36 -19.67
N PHE A 284 8.79 -11.76 -19.57
CA PHE A 284 7.61 -12.22 -18.85
C PHE A 284 7.44 -13.75 -18.83
N LEU A 285 7.16 -14.27 -17.63
CA LEU A 285 6.64 -15.61 -17.40
C LEU A 285 5.42 -15.85 -18.31
N LYS A 286 5.56 -16.80 -19.23
CA LYS A 286 4.43 -17.40 -19.94
C LYS A 286 3.45 -17.96 -18.91
N SER A 287 2.16 -17.67 -19.10
CA SER A 287 1.08 -18.24 -18.30
C SER A 287 1.19 -19.76 -18.18
N PRO A 288 0.85 -20.35 -17.03
CA PRO A 288 0.83 -21.80 -16.89
C PRO A 288 -0.14 -22.40 -17.90
N ASN A 289 0.37 -23.41 -18.61
CA ASN A 289 -0.28 -24.10 -19.71
C ASN A 289 -1.59 -24.75 -19.24
N LYS A 290 -2.71 -24.44 -19.90
CA LYS A 290 -3.98 -25.18 -19.77
C LYS A 290 -3.79 -26.58 -20.36
N ASN A 291 -3.27 -27.53 -19.57
CA ASN A 291 -3.35 -28.98 -19.84
C ASN A 291 -2.87 -29.79 -18.62
N GLN A 292 -3.48 -29.57 -17.46
CA GLN A 292 -3.48 -30.52 -16.35
C GLN A 292 -4.88 -30.59 -15.70
N GLU A 293 -5.87 -30.92 -16.51
CA GLU A 293 -7.14 -31.49 -16.05
C GLU A 293 -7.42 -32.70 -16.91
N LYS A 294 -6.84 -33.85 -16.53
CA LYS A 294 -7.24 -35.20 -16.95
C LYS A 294 -6.46 -36.23 -16.13
N ASP A 295 -6.71 -36.25 -14.83
CA ASP A 295 -6.69 -37.49 -14.05
C ASP A 295 -7.16 -37.21 -12.62
N ARG A 296 -8.48 -37.26 -12.41
CA ARG A 296 -9.05 -37.56 -11.10
C ARG A 296 -10.12 -38.61 -11.32
N GLY A 297 -9.93 -39.73 -10.64
CA GLY A 297 -10.58 -41.00 -10.88
C GLY A 297 -12.11 -40.95 -10.86
N LYS A 298 -12.69 -41.74 -11.75
CA LYS A 298 -14.08 -42.19 -11.63
C LYS A 298 -14.25 -42.96 -10.31
N PRO A 299 -15.34 -42.74 -9.56
CA PRO A 299 -15.68 -43.63 -8.45
C PRO A 299 -16.14 -44.99 -9.03
N PRO A 300 -15.82 -46.12 -8.37
CA PRO A 300 -16.35 -47.41 -8.78
C PRO A 300 -17.85 -47.47 -8.47
N LEU A 301 -18.63 -47.80 -9.51
CA LEU A 301 -20.03 -48.16 -9.41
C LEU A 301 -20.17 -49.52 -8.74
N GLU A 302 -21.07 -49.58 -7.77
CA GLU A 302 -21.58 -50.81 -7.15
C GLU A 302 -22.19 -51.73 -8.22
N GLY A 303 -21.97 -53.04 -8.05
CA GLY A 303 -22.58 -54.09 -8.86
C GLY A 303 -22.46 -55.42 -8.13
N GLU A 304 -23.48 -55.77 -7.35
CA GLU A 304 -23.74 -57.13 -6.87
C GLU A 304 -24.13 -58.07 -8.03
N GLN A 305 -24.07 -59.39 -7.73
CA GLN A 305 -24.54 -60.56 -8.49
C GLN A 305 -23.52 -61.09 -9.51
N GLY A 306 -23.17 -62.37 -9.59
CA GLY A 306 -23.74 -63.61 -9.07
C GLY A 306 -23.43 -64.72 -10.10
N ALA A 307 -23.15 -65.93 -9.60
CA ALA A 307 -22.80 -67.18 -10.31
C ALA A 307 -21.34 -67.33 -10.81
#